data_AF-A0A382IU43-F1
#
_entry.id   AF-A0A382IU43-F1
#
_cell.length_a   1.000
_cell.length_b   1.000
_cell.length_c   1.000
_cell.angle_alpha   90.00
_cell.angle_beta   90.00
_cell.angle_gamma   90.00
#
_symmetry.space_group_name_H-M   'P 1'
#
loop_
_entity.id
_entity.type
_entity.pdbx_description
1 polymer ?
#
loop_
_entity_poly.entity_id
_entity_poly.type
_entity_poly.pdbx_seq_one_letter_code
_entity_poly.pdbx_strand_id
1 'polypeptide(L)'
;MNYIEQYFKEARSILEKINVNQIRLMVDILVSVKASKGRLFILGVGGGAGHASHAVNDFRKICGLEAYAPTDNVSELTARINDDGWDTAYVNWLKVSQLKK
;
A
#
# COMPACT_ATOMS: atom_id res chain seq x y z
N MET A 1 28.63 1.52 19.30
CA MET A 1 27.25 1.03 19.48
C MET A 1 27.07 -0.16 18.56
N ASN A 2 26.63 -1.31 19.08
CA ASN A 2 26.43 -2.48 18.22
C ASN A 2 25.17 -2.29 17.35
N TYR A 3 25.05 -3.05 16.25
CA TYR A 3 23.95 -2.90 15.29
C TYR A 3 22.57 -3.00 15.95
N ILE A 4 22.40 -3.89 16.94
CA ILE A 4 21.12 -4.14 17.62
C ILE A 4 20.69 -2.92 18.43
N GLU A 5 21.60 -2.34 19.22
CA GLU A 5 21.34 -1.13 20.01
C GLU A 5 20.98 0.05 19.11
N GLN A 6 21.68 0.21 17.98
CA GLN A 6 21.40 1.26 17.01
C GLN A 6 20.00 1.07 16.40
N TYR A 7 19.67 -0.15 15.94
CA TYR A 7 18.37 -0.46 15.37
C TYR A 7 17.22 -0.16 16.34
N PHE A 8 17.35 -0.57 17.62
CA PHE A 8 16.33 -0.27 18.63
C PHE A 8 16.23 1.21 18.99
N LYS A 9 17.33 1.96 18.93
CA LYS A 9 17.30 3.41 19.12
C LYS A 9 16.59 4.09 17.95
N GLU A 10 16.89 3.70 16.72
CA GLU A 10 16.27 4.24 15.51
C GLU A 10 14.78 3.93 15.45
N ALA A 11 14.38 2.68 15.70
CA ALA A 11 12.98 2.27 15.73
C ALA A 11 12.16 3.13 16.71
N ARG A 12 12.66 3.34 17.93
CA ARG A 12 12.01 4.22 18.92
C ARG A 12 11.91 5.66 18.43
N SER A 13 13.01 6.22 17.91
CA SER A 13 13.01 7.59 17.40
C SER A 13 12.05 7.80 16.23
N ILE A 14 11.87 6.78 15.37
CA ILE A 14 10.89 6.81 14.29
C ILE A 14 9.48 6.81 14.87
N LEU A 15 9.18 5.88 15.80
CA LEU A 15 7.85 5.78 16.43
C LEU A 15 7.43 7.08 17.12
N GLU A 16 8.35 7.74 17.84
CA GLU A 16 8.10 9.02 18.51
C GLU A 16 7.75 10.16 17.54
N LYS A 17 8.18 10.07 16.27
CA LYS A 17 7.89 11.08 15.25
C LYS A 17 6.55 10.85 14.54
N ILE A 18 5.92 9.69 14.72
CA ILE A 18 4.66 9.39 14.05
C ILE A 18 3.53 10.17 14.74
N ASN A 19 2.88 11.04 13.97
CA ASN A 19 1.76 11.84 14.46
C ASN A 19 0.49 10.99 14.61
N VAL A 20 0.08 10.76 15.86
CA VAL A 20 -1.12 9.97 16.20
C VAL A 20 -2.40 10.53 15.55
N ASN A 21 -2.52 11.84 15.37
CA ASN A 21 -3.69 12.43 14.73
C ASN A 21 -3.74 12.13 13.23
N GLN A 22 -2.58 11.97 12.57
CA GLN A 22 -2.53 11.53 11.17
C GLN A 22 -2.97 10.07 11.04
N ILE A 23 -2.60 9.20 12.00
CA ILE A 23 -3.09 7.81 12.03
C ILE A 23 -4.62 7.80 12.16
N ARG A 24 -5.19 8.59 13.07
CA ARG A 24 -6.66 8.69 13.24
C ARG A 24 -7.35 9.14 11.95
N LEU A 25 -6.81 10.18 11.31
CA LEU A 25 -7.32 10.66 10.04
C LEU A 25 -7.28 9.58 8.95
N MET A 26 -6.19 8.80 8.87
CA MET A 26 -6.12 7.67 7.93
C MET A 26 -7.21 6.63 8.22
N VAL A 27 -7.47 6.31 9.48
CA VAL A 27 -8.55 5.38 9.87
C VAL A 27 -9.91 5.92 9.45
N ASP A 28 -10.20 7.20 9.70
CA ASP A 28 -11.47 7.83 9.33
C ASP A 28 -11.70 7.81 7.81
N ILE A 29 -10.65 8.07 7.02
CA ILE A 29 -10.68 7.96 5.56
C ILE A 29 -11.03 6.53 5.15
N LEU A 30 -10.37 5.52 5.72
CA LEU A 30 -10.61 4.10 5.39
C LEU A 30 -12.04 3.65 5.75
N VAL A 31 -12.57 4.12 6.89
CA VAL A 31 -13.97 3.88 7.28
C VAL A 31 -14.93 4.48 6.26
N SER A 32 -14.67 5.72 5.81
CA SER A 32 -15.49 6.40 4.79
C SER A 32 -15.43 5.70 3.44
N VAL A 33 -14.24 5.26 3.00
CA VAL A 33 -14.07 4.45 1.78
C VAL A 33 -14.88 3.16 1.88
N LYS A 34 -14.85 2.47 3.04
CA LYS A 34 -15.67 1.27 3.24
C LYS A 34 -17.17 1.56 3.14
N ALA A 35 -17.63 2.59 3.84
CA ALA A 35 -19.05 2.96 3.90
C ALA A 35 -19.60 3.35 2.51
N SER A 36 -18.78 4.00 1.69
CA SER A 36 -19.12 4.39 0.32
C SER A 36 -18.95 3.27 -0.71
N LYS A 37 -18.57 2.05 -0.29
CA LYS A 37 -18.19 0.94 -1.17
C LYS A 37 -17.09 1.33 -2.18
N GLY A 38 -16.18 2.19 -1.73
CA GLY A 38 -14.99 2.57 -2.46
C GLY A 38 -13.92 1.48 -2.44
N ARG A 39 -12.79 1.79 -3.10
CA ARG A 39 -11.69 0.85 -3.32
C ARG A 39 -10.38 1.43 -2.81
N LEU A 40 -9.55 0.58 -2.23
CA LEU A 40 -8.21 0.92 -1.75
C LEU A 40 -7.14 0.32 -2.67
N PHE A 41 -6.20 1.14 -3.12
CA PHE A 41 -5.06 0.68 -3.90
C PHE A 41 -3.78 0.93 -3.09
N ILE A 42 -3.00 -0.12 -2.83
CA ILE A 42 -1.76 -0.04 -2.05
C ILE A 42 -0.60 -0.38 -2.96
N LEU A 43 0.34 0.57 -3.10
CA LEU A 43 1.47 0.47 -4.01
C LEU A 43 2.75 0.28 -3.21
N GLY A 44 3.67 -0.55 -3.72
CA GLY A 44 4.97 -0.75 -3.11
C GLY A 44 5.91 -1.50 -4.03
N VAL A 45 7.21 -1.30 -3.85
CA VAL A 45 8.28 -1.89 -4.68
C VAL A 45 9.28 -2.65 -3.79
N GLY A 46 9.88 -3.72 -4.30
CA GLY A 46 10.80 -4.56 -3.52
C GLY A 46 10.13 -5.08 -2.24
N GLY A 47 10.77 -4.91 -1.08
CA GLY A 47 10.16 -5.26 0.22
C GLY A 47 8.85 -4.51 0.51
N GLY A 48 8.69 -3.29 -0.03
CA GLY A 48 7.44 -2.54 0.04
C GLY A 48 6.28 -3.19 -0.73
N ALA A 49 6.56 -3.93 -1.81
CA ALA A 49 5.54 -4.70 -2.53
C ALA A 49 4.98 -5.82 -1.66
N GLY A 50 5.85 -6.49 -0.90
CA GLY A 50 5.44 -7.50 0.09
C GLY A 50 4.56 -6.92 1.19
N HIS A 51 4.92 -5.76 1.75
CA HIS A 51 4.07 -5.06 2.73
C HIS A 51 2.72 -4.63 2.13
N ALA A 52 2.69 -4.14 0.89
CA ALA A 52 1.46 -3.74 0.21
C ALA A 52 0.50 -4.94 0.02
N SER A 53 1.02 -6.06 -0.49
CA SER A 53 0.26 -7.31 -0.67
C SER A 53 -0.29 -7.84 0.66
N HIS A 54 0.53 -7.85 1.71
CA HIS A 54 0.10 -8.27 3.05
C HIS A 54 -1.02 -7.36 3.59
N ALA A 55 -0.86 -6.04 3.47
CA ALA A 55 -1.89 -5.09 3.89
C ALA A 55 -3.20 -5.30 3.14
N VAL A 56 -3.15 -5.57 1.83
CA VAL A 56 -4.33 -5.89 1.01
C VAL A 56 -5.04 -7.14 1.55
N ASN A 57 -4.32 -8.20 1.90
CA ASN A 57 -4.91 -9.38 2.53
C ASN A 57 -5.67 -9.01 3.82
N ASP A 58 -5.07 -8.21 4.70
CA ASP A 58 -5.71 -7.80 5.96
C ASP A 58 -6.95 -6.93 5.73
N PHE A 59 -6.87 -5.95 4.82
CA PHE A 59 -8.01 -5.10 4.49
C PHE A 59 -9.17 -5.88 3.88
N ARG A 60 -8.89 -6.87 3.03
CA ARG A 60 -9.93 -7.71 2.44
C ARG A 60 -10.51 -8.69 3.46
N LYS A 61 -9.65 -9.42 4.18
CA LYS A 61 -10.05 -10.51 5.09
C LYS A 61 -10.64 -10.02 6.41
N ILE A 62 -10.02 -9.02 7.02
CA ILE A 62 -10.38 -8.55 8.36
C ILE A 62 -11.29 -7.33 8.24
N CYS A 63 -10.92 -6.35 7.43
CA CYS A 63 -11.68 -5.11 7.33
C CYS A 63 -12.86 -5.20 6.36
N GLY A 64 -12.95 -6.20 5.49
CA GLY A 64 -14.01 -6.31 4.48
C GLY A 64 -14.03 -5.15 3.49
N LEU A 65 -12.85 -4.61 3.17
CA LEU A 65 -12.66 -3.52 2.23
C LEU A 65 -12.23 -4.07 0.87
N GLU A 66 -12.77 -3.52 -0.22
CA GLU A 66 -12.27 -3.83 -1.56
C GLU A 66 -10.90 -3.19 -1.75
N ALA A 67 -9.84 -4.01 -1.74
CA ALA A 67 -8.46 -3.54 -1.81
C ALA A 67 -7.60 -4.33 -2.80
N TYR A 68 -6.57 -3.69 -3.37
CA TYR A 68 -5.69 -4.25 -4.40
C TYR A 68 -4.25 -3.76 -4.27
N ALA A 69 -3.28 -4.63 -4.57
CA ALA A 69 -1.90 -4.25 -4.84
C ALA A 69 -1.57 -4.65 -6.29
N PRO A 70 -1.15 -3.73 -7.17
CA PRO A 70 -0.83 -4.04 -8.57
C PRO A 70 0.27 -5.10 -8.73
N THR A 71 1.09 -5.29 -7.69
CA THR A 71 2.18 -6.27 -7.68
C THR A 71 1.72 -7.71 -7.49
N ASP A 72 0.46 -7.96 -7.09
CA ASP A 72 -0.04 -9.30 -6.84
C ASP A 72 -0.25 -10.09 -8.15
N ASN A 73 -0.59 -9.41 -9.24
CA ASN A 73 -0.66 -10.02 -10.57
C ASN A 73 0.69 -9.88 -11.28
N VAL A 74 1.59 -10.82 -10.98
CA VAL A 74 2.97 -10.82 -11.53
C VAL A 74 2.96 -10.78 -13.06
N SER A 75 2.07 -11.53 -13.72
CA SER A 75 2.00 -11.57 -15.19
C SER A 75 1.62 -10.21 -15.79
N GLU A 76 0.66 -9.50 -15.20
CA GLU A 76 0.29 -8.16 -15.68
C GLU A 76 1.39 -7.14 -15.38
N LEU A 77 1.99 -7.20 -14.18
CA LEU A 77 3.09 -6.32 -13.81
C LEU A 77 4.25 -6.45 -14.79
N THR A 78 4.72 -7.66 -15.07
CA THR A 78 5.87 -7.89 -15.95
C THR A 78 5.56 -7.58 -17.41
N ALA A 79 4.34 -7.86 -17.88
CA ALA A 79 3.90 -7.47 -19.23
C ALA A 79 3.94 -5.94 -19.41
N ARG A 80 3.38 -5.18 -18.46
CA ARG A 80 3.42 -3.71 -18.51
C ARG A 80 4.84 -3.16 -18.50
N ILE A 81 5.72 -3.73 -17.69
CA ILE A 81 7.13 -3.31 -17.63
C ILE A 81 7.83 -3.59 -18.96
N ASN A 82 7.57 -4.75 -19.57
CA ASN A 82 8.16 -5.14 -20.85
C ASN A 82 7.68 -4.23 -22.00
N ASP A 83 6.39 -3.95 -22.04
CA ASP A 83 5.74 -3.28 -23.17
C ASP A 83 5.84 -1.75 -23.07
N ASP A 84 5.62 -1.20 -21.87
CA ASP A 84 5.47 0.25 -21.63
C ASP A 84 6.56 0.85 -20.71
N GLY A 85 7.46 0.02 -20.15
CA GLY A 85 8.48 0.46 -19.19
C GLY A 85 8.04 0.44 -17.72
N TRP A 86 9.02 0.43 -16.81
CA TRP A 86 8.78 0.36 -15.36
C TRP A 86 8.02 1.58 -14.81
N ASP A 87 8.39 2.77 -15.29
CA ASP A 87 7.85 4.07 -14.90
C ASP A 87 6.35 4.23 -15.22
N THR A 88 5.81 3.41 -16.11
CA THR A 88 4.38 3.45 -16.49
C THR A 88 3.56 2.30 -15.91
N ALA A 89 4.18 1.29 -15.30
CA ALA A 89 3.53 0.04 -14.93
C ALA A 89 2.32 0.22 -13.99
N TYR A 90 2.48 0.97 -12.90
CA TYR A 90 1.38 1.20 -11.94
C TYR A 90 0.32 2.17 -12.48
N VAL A 91 0.73 3.24 -13.17
CA VAL A 91 -0.26 4.19 -13.69
C VAL A 91 -1.15 3.54 -14.75
N ASN A 92 -0.59 2.68 -15.62
CA ASN A 92 -1.39 1.98 -16.62
C ASN A 92 -2.28 0.89 -15.99
N TRP A 93 -1.83 0.22 -14.92
CA TRP A 93 -2.67 -0.67 -14.11
C TRP A 93 -3.86 0.07 -13.46
N LEU A 94 -3.60 1.26 -12.92
CA LEU A 94 -4.62 2.09 -12.28
C LEU A 94 -5.62 2.71 -13.29
N LYS A 95 -5.18 3.05 -14.50
CA LYS A 95 -6.05 3.60 -15.56
C LYS A 95 -7.20 2.65 -15.91
N VAL A 96 -6.93 1.35 -16.03
CA VAL A 96 -7.97 0.35 -16.34
C VAL A 96 -8.84 0.02 -15.13
N SER A 97 -8.39 0.39 -13.92
CA SER A 97 -9.14 0.20 -12.68
C SER A 97 -10.31 1.18 -12.51
N GLN A 98 -10.73 1.91 -13.56
CA GLN A 98 -11.88 2.83 -13.53
C GLN A 98 -11.85 3.80 -12.34
N LEU A 99 -10.72 4.45 -12.09
CA LEU A 99 -10.64 5.50 -11.08
C LEU A 99 -11.61 6.63 -11.47
N LYS A 100 -12.67 6.81 -10.68
CA LYS A 100 -13.61 7.93 -10.83
C LYS A 100 -13.01 9.14 -10.10
N LYS A 101 -13.05 10.30 -10.75
CA LYS A 101 -12.81 11.58 -10.08
C LYS A 101 -13.96 11.92 -9.15
#